data_AF-A0A0F8AFR6-F1
#
_entry.id   AF-A0A0F8AFR6-F1
#
_cell.length_a   1.000
_cell.length_b   1.000
_cell.length_c   1.000
_cell.angle_alpha   90.00
_cell.angle_beta   90.00
_cell.angle_gamma   90.00
#
_symmetry.space_group_name_H-M   'P 1'
#
loop_
_entity.id
_entity.type
_entity.pdbx_description
1 polymer ?
#
loop_
_entity_poly.entity_id
_entity_poly.type
_entity_poly.pdbx_seq_one_letter_code
_entity_poly.pdbx_strand_id
1 'polypeptide(L)'
;MVLGCLFCPFQAIWSRCFPVHSEVRRLLAEEAVGELKLVKTYFGSPQLHIPRSVEKELGGGALLDIGVYCLQFILMVFNGERPESIQAMGVLLDSGMIQHADHAAEVE
;
A
#
# COMPACT_ATOMS: atom_id res chain seq x y z
N MET A 1 -13.38 -20.18 9.96
CA MET A 1 -13.26 -18.82 9.37
C MET A 1 -12.69 -17.75 10.31
N VAL A 2 -12.51 -17.97 11.62
CA VAL A 2 -12.05 -16.92 12.56
C VAL A 2 -10.54 -16.99 12.88
N LEU A 3 -9.82 -18.02 12.42
CA LEU A 3 -8.42 -18.23 12.83
C LEU A 3 -7.40 -17.35 12.07
N GLY A 4 -7.80 -16.71 10.96
CA GLY A 4 -6.93 -15.82 10.16
C GLY A 4 -6.79 -14.39 10.69
N CYS A 5 -7.63 -13.97 11.64
CA CYS A 5 -7.60 -12.60 12.19
C CYS A 5 -6.55 -12.39 13.29
N LEU A 6 -5.96 -13.46 13.84
CA LEU A 6 -4.95 -13.33 14.91
C LEU A 6 -3.60 -12.75 14.43
N PHE A 7 -3.41 -12.61 13.12
CA PHE A 7 -2.17 -12.13 12.49
C PHE A 7 -2.31 -10.79 11.74
N CYS A 8 -3.39 -10.03 11.96
CA CYS A 8 -3.38 -8.62 11.56
C CYS A 8 -2.56 -7.87 12.61
N PRO A 9 -1.31 -7.44 12.34
CA PRO A 9 -0.54 -6.75 13.37
C PRO A 9 -1.25 -5.45 13.75
N PHE A 10 -1.01 -5.05 15.00
CA PHE A 10 -1.30 -3.82 15.77
C PHE A 10 -1.65 -2.49 15.02
N GLN A 11 -1.42 -2.39 13.71
CA GLN A 11 -1.66 -1.20 12.86
C GLN A 11 -3.00 -1.20 12.11
N ALA A 12 -3.87 -2.21 12.30
CA ALA A 12 -5.23 -2.26 11.73
C ALA A 12 -5.33 -2.19 10.19
N ILE A 13 -4.38 -2.80 9.48
CA ILE A 13 -4.41 -2.90 8.01
C ILE A 13 -5.37 -4.02 7.58
N TRP A 14 -6.66 -3.69 7.53
CA TRP A 14 -7.75 -4.62 7.23
C TRP A 14 -7.69 -5.27 5.84
N SER A 15 -7.02 -4.66 4.86
CA SER A 15 -6.87 -5.24 3.51
C SER A 15 -6.25 -6.64 3.58
N ARG A 16 -5.34 -6.89 4.53
CA ARG A 16 -4.69 -8.20 4.72
C ARG A 16 -5.64 -9.32 5.15
N CYS A 17 -6.80 -8.98 5.69
CA CYS A 17 -7.82 -9.94 6.13
C CYS A 17 -8.67 -10.48 4.96
N PHE A 18 -8.58 -9.88 3.77
CA PHE A 18 -9.31 -10.37 2.61
C PHE A 18 -8.69 -11.68 2.09
N PRO A 19 -9.50 -12.69 1.68
CA PRO A 19 -9.01 -13.96 1.16
C PRO A 19 -8.05 -13.82 -0.03
N VAL A 20 -8.23 -12.78 -0.84
CA VAL A 20 -7.36 -12.48 -1.99
C VAL A 20 -5.90 -12.31 -1.57
N HIS A 21 -5.62 -11.69 -0.42
CA HIS A 21 -4.25 -11.56 0.07
C HIS A 21 -3.64 -12.90 0.50
N SER A 22 -4.47 -13.81 1.02
CA SER A 22 -4.01 -15.17 1.34
C SER A 22 -3.67 -15.94 0.07
N GLU A 23 -4.47 -15.76 -0.99
CA GLU A 23 -4.24 -16.44 -2.26
C GLU A 23 -3.01 -15.91 -2.98
N VAL A 24 -2.79 -14.59 -2.99
CA VAL A 24 -1.56 -13.99 -3.53
C VAL A 24 -0.33 -14.55 -2.80
N ARG A 25 -0.35 -14.63 -1.47
CA ARG A 25 0.76 -15.24 -0.71
C ARG A 25 0.98 -16.71 -1.06
N ARG A 26 -0.10 -17.48 -1.26
CA ARG A 26 -0.02 -18.89 -1.66
C ARG A 26 0.67 -19.03 -3.02
N LEU A 27 0.24 -18.24 -4.01
CA LEU A 27 0.82 -18.26 -5.36
C LEU A 27 2.29 -17.84 -5.38
N LEU A 28 2.68 -16.86 -4.55
CA LEU A 28 4.08 -16.45 -4.39
C LEU A 28 4.92 -17.57 -3.75
N ALA A 29 4.41 -18.21 -2.69
CA ALA A 29 5.10 -19.30 -2.00
C ALA A 29 5.23 -20.58 -2.85
N GLU A 30 4.31 -20.81 -3.78
CA GLU A 30 4.35 -21.91 -4.75
C GLU A 30 5.23 -21.60 -5.97
N GLU A 31 5.87 -20.43 -6.03
CA GLU A 31 6.63 -19.95 -7.18
C GLU A 31 5.81 -19.99 -8.49
N ALA A 32 4.48 -19.91 -8.39
CA ALA A 32 3.56 -20.10 -9.52
C ALA A 32 3.71 -19.00 -10.60
N VAL A 33 4.27 -17.85 -10.21
CA VAL A 33 4.56 -16.71 -11.10
C VAL A 33 6.01 -16.67 -11.57
N GLY A 34 6.85 -17.62 -11.15
CA GLY A 34 8.29 -17.62 -11.39
C GLY A 34 9.03 -16.56 -10.58
N GLU A 35 10.19 -16.13 -11.08
CA GLU A 35 11.01 -15.11 -10.44
C GLU A 35 10.33 -13.73 -10.51
N LEU A 36 10.03 -13.15 -9.35
CA LEU A 36 9.42 -11.84 -9.26
C LEU A 36 10.42 -10.74 -9.63
N LYS A 37 10.10 -9.97 -10.68
CA LYS A 37 10.94 -8.85 -11.12
C LYS A 37 10.41 -7.47 -10.74
N LEU A 38 9.09 -7.32 -10.63
CA LEU A 38 8.46 -6.02 -10.44
C LEU A 38 7.06 -6.14 -9.89
N VAL A 39 6.73 -5.28 -8.93
CA VAL A 39 5.37 -5.11 -8.39
C VAL A 39 4.91 -3.69 -8.69
N LYS A 40 3.70 -3.57 -9.26
CA LYS A 40 3.04 -2.28 -9.48
C LYS A 40 1.69 -2.27 -8.79
N THR A 41 1.43 -1.25 -8.00
CA THR A 41 0.17 -1.07 -7.28
C THR A 41 -0.37 0.33 -7.52
N TYR A 42 -1.67 0.43 -7.77
CA TYR A 42 -2.35 1.69 -7.98
C TYR A 42 -3.60 1.73 -7.11
N PHE A 43 -3.76 2.82 -6.36
CA PHE A 43 -4.98 3.06 -5.61
C PHE A 43 -5.32 4.55 -5.73
N GLY A 44 -6.37 4.84 -6.51
CA GLY A 44 -6.94 6.17 -6.66
C GLY A 44 -8.42 6.18 -6.27
N SER A 45 -8.86 7.25 -5.64
CA SER A 45 -10.26 7.49 -5.30
C SER A 45 -10.54 8.99 -5.32
N PRO A 46 -11.69 9.46 -5.84
CA PRO A 46 -12.01 10.89 -5.94
C PRO A 46 -12.40 11.46 -4.58
N GLN A 47 -11.44 11.63 -3.67
CA GLN A 47 -11.69 12.03 -2.28
C GLN A 47 -11.55 13.54 -2.01
N LEU A 48 -11.28 14.36 -3.03
CA LEU A 48 -11.03 15.80 -2.85
C LEU A 48 -12.22 16.58 -2.27
N HIS A 49 -13.43 16.05 -2.41
CA HIS A 49 -14.65 16.63 -1.83
C HIS A 49 -14.86 16.27 -0.35
N ILE A 50 -14.06 15.36 0.20
CA ILE A 50 -14.16 14.90 1.58
C ILE A 50 -13.20 15.74 2.43
N PRO A 51 -13.69 16.59 3.36
CA PRO A 51 -12.85 17.55 4.09
C PRO A 51 -11.66 16.88 4.80
N ARG A 52 -11.92 15.76 5.49
CA ARG A 52 -10.88 14.98 6.20
C ARG A 52 -9.73 14.50 5.30
N SER A 53 -9.97 14.27 4.01
CA SER A 53 -8.92 13.78 3.08
C SER A 53 -8.03 14.90 2.52
N VAL A 54 -8.39 16.16 2.69
CA VAL A 54 -7.61 17.30 2.17
C VAL A 54 -7.09 18.25 3.27
N GLU A 55 -7.59 18.09 4.49
CA GLU A 55 -7.17 18.84 5.67
C GLU A 55 -5.86 18.31 6.26
N LYS A 56 -4.84 19.17 6.31
CA LYS A 56 -3.51 18.86 6.83
C LYS A 56 -3.53 18.52 8.33
N GLU A 57 -4.29 19.27 9.12
CA GLU A 57 -4.37 19.10 10.58
C GLU A 57 -4.99 17.76 11.00
N LEU A 58 -5.73 17.11 10.08
CA LEU A 58 -6.32 15.78 10.29
C LEU A 58 -5.46 14.65 9.69
N GLY A 59 -4.26 14.97 9.19
CA GLY A 59 -3.38 13.99 8.55
C GLY A 59 -3.96 13.43 7.25
N GLY A 60 -4.69 14.24 6.49
CA GLY A 60 -5.22 13.85 5.17
C GLY A 60 -4.13 13.63 4.12
N GLY A 61 -4.52 13.59 2.86
CA GLY A 61 -3.65 13.45 1.70
C GLY A 61 -3.55 12.00 1.22
N ALA A 62 -3.36 11.85 -0.09
CA ALA A 62 -3.43 10.56 -0.78
C ALA A 62 -2.44 9.53 -0.23
N LEU A 63 -1.26 9.96 0.25
CA LEU A 63 -0.25 9.06 0.76
C LEU A 63 -0.68 8.30 2.03
N LEU A 64 -1.21 9.01 3.03
CA LEU A 64 -1.63 8.41 4.30
C LEU A 64 -3.00 7.74 4.18
N ASP A 65 -3.87 8.28 3.34
CA ASP A 65 -5.25 7.81 3.23
C ASP A 65 -5.36 6.51 2.44
N ILE A 66 -4.67 6.44 1.30
CA ILE A 66 -4.78 5.31 0.36
C ILE A 66 -3.42 4.72 -0.03
N GLY A 67 -2.34 5.52 -0.02
CA GLY A 67 -0.98 5.08 -0.37
C GLY A 67 -0.43 4.01 0.57
N VAL A 68 -0.84 4.01 1.85
CA VAL A 68 -0.46 2.98 2.83
C VAL A 68 -0.86 1.57 2.37
N TYR A 69 -1.95 1.42 1.62
CA TYR A 69 -2.40 0.13 1.09
C TYR A 69 -1.54 -0.38 -0.07
N CYS A 70 -0.98 0.52 -0.86
CA CYS A 70 0.00 0.19 -1.91
C CYS A 70 1.31 -0.27 -1.25
N LEU A 71 1.84 0.53 -0.32
CA LEU A 71 3.10 0.22 0.38
C LEU A 71 3.03 -1.10 1.14
N GLN A 72 1.95 -1.34 1.89
CA GLN A 72 1.79 -2.59 2.63
C GLN A 72 1.67 -3.82 1.71
N PHE A 73 1.15 -3.65 0.49
CA PHE A 73 1.03 -4.75 -0.48
C PHE A 73 2.40 -5.09 -1.04
N ILE A 74 3.17 -4.09 -1.47
CA ILE A 74 4.55 -4.28 -1.95
C ILE A 74 5.39 -4.96 -0.87
N LEU A 75 5.34 -4.46 0.36
CA LEU A 75 6.05 -5.10 1.49
C LEU A 75 5.58 -6.53 1.73
N MET A 76 4.29 -6.83 1.57
CA MET A 76 3.80 -8.21 1.72
C MET A 76 4.33 -9.14 0.63
N VAL A 77 4.43 -8.65 -0.60
CA VAL A 77 4.93 -9.42 -1.75
C VAL A 77 6.43 -9.73 -1.60
N PHE A 78 7.23 -8.76 -1.15
CA PHE A 78 8.65 -8.94 -0.85
C PHE A 78 8.91 -9.41 0.60
N ASN A 79 7.94 -10.09 1.22
CA ASN A 79 8.07 -10.71 2.54
C ASN A 79 8.60 -9.79 3.67
N GLY A 80 8.34 -8.49 3.60
CA GLY A 80 8.73 -7.48 4.57
C GLY A 80 10.17 -6.99 4.42
N GLU A 81 10.85 -7.31 3.32
CA GLU A 81 12.19 -6.83 3.04
C GLU A 81 12.24 -5.30 2.95
N ARG A 82 13.35 -4.75 3.43
CA ARG A 82 13.58 -3.32 3.40
C ARG A 82 14.01 -2.95 1.97
N PRO A 83 13.34 -2.00 1.31
CA PRO A 83 13.78 -1.54 -0.01
C PRO A 83 15.15 -0.88 0.08
N GLU A 84 15.99 -1.13 -0.92
CA GLU A 84 17.32 -0.54 -1.01
C GLU A 84 17.24 0.93 -1.41
N SER A 85 16.34 1.24 -2.33
CA SER A 85 16.10 2.58 -2.85
C SER A 85 14.59 2.88 -2.91
N ILE A 86 14.24 4.15 -2.67
CA ILE A 86 12.87 4.64 -2.80
C ILE A 86 12.91 5.90 -3.65
N GLN A 87 12.19 5.88 -4.78
CA GLN A 87 11.94 7.05 -5.60
C GLN A 87 10.46 7.42 -5.51
N ALA A 88 10.19 8.70 -5.28
CA ALA A 88 8.83 9.21 -5.15
C ALA A 88 8.66 10.51 -5.94
N MET A 89 7.57 10.59 -6.69
CA MET A 89 7.13 11.82 -7.37
C MET A 89 5.67 12.06 -7.01
N GLY A 90 5.28 13.32 -6.86
CA GLY A 90 3.90 13.64 -6.52
C GLY A 90 3.51 15.07 -6.83
N VAL A 91 2.21 15.29 -6.90
CA VAL A 91 1.60 16.61 -7.07
C VAL A 91 0.99 17.02 -5.73
N LEU A 92 1.25 18.26 -5.32
CA LEU A 92 0.65 18.85 -4.13
C LEU A 92 -0.62 19.62 -4.48
N LEU A 93 -1.59 19.56 -3.59
CA LEU A 93 -2.70 20.51 -3.52
C LEU A 93 -2.20 21.87 -3.01
N ASP A 94 -2.98 22.92 -3.25
CA ASP A 94 -2.72 24.26 -2.70
C ASP A 94 -2.65 24.27 -1.17
N SER A 95 -3.33 23.31 -0.51
CA SER A 95 -3.25 23.10 0.94
C SER A 95 -1.90 22.52 1.41
N GLY A 96 -0.99 22.20 0.50
CA GLY A 96 0.30 21.54 0.76
C GLY A 96 0.20 20.03 0.94
N MET A 97 -0.97 19.44 0.71
CA MET A 97 -1.20 17.99 0.83
C MET A 97 -0.93 17.25 -0.47
N ILE A 98 -0.46 16.00 -0.39
CA ILE A 98 -0.20 15.19 -1.58
C ILE A 98 -1.53 14.77 -2.22
N GLN A 99 -1.76 15.21 -3.47
CA GLN A 99 -2.92 14.85 -4.31
C GLN A 99 -2.74 13.49 -4.97
N HIS A 100 -1.53 13.27 -5.49
CA HIS A 100 -1.13 12.06 -6.22
C HIS A 100 0.31 11.75 -5.89
N ALA A 101 0.63 10.49 -5.68
CA ALA A 101 1.99 10.02 -5.45
C ALA A 101 2.26 8.77 -6.28
N ASP A 102 3.30 8.84 -7.10
CA ASP A 102 3.91 7.69 -7.75
C ASP A 102 5.11 7.24 -6.92
N HIS A 103 5.17 5.95 -6.64
CA HIS A 103 6.26 5.33 -5.90
C HIS A 103 6.87 4.20 -6.72
N ALA A 104 8.19 4.22 -6.83
CA ALA A 104 8.98 3.09 -7.27
C ALA A 104 9.90 2.68 -6.11
N ALA A 105 9.77 1.43 -5.67
CA ALA A 105 10.64 0.82 -4.70
C ALA A 105 11.34 -0.35 -5.38
N GLU A 106 12.67 -0.35 -5.31
CA GLU A 106 13.51 -1.45 -5.80
C GLU A 106 13.92 -2.31 -4.60
N VAL A 107 13.75 -3.62 -4.77
CA VAL A 107 14.17 -4.67 -3.84
C VAL A 107 14.99 -5.63 -4.69
N GLU A 108 16.28 -5.79 -4.40
CA GLU A 108 17.13 -6.83 -5.00
C GLU A 108 16.92 -8.18 -4.30
#